data_AF-A0A2N2WJK7-F1
#
_entry.id   AF-A0A2N2WJK7-F1
#
_cell.length_a   1.000
_cell.length_b   1.000
_cell.length_c   1.000
_cell.angle_alpha   90.00
_cell.angle_beta   90.00
_cell.angle_gamma   90.00
#
_symmetry.space_group_name_H-M   'P 1'
#
loop_
_entity.id
_entity.type
_entity.pdbx_description
1 polymer ?
#
loop_
_entity_poly.entity_id
_entity_poly.type
_entity_poly.pdbx_seq_one_letter_code
_entity_poly.pdbx_strand_id
1 'polypeptide(L)'
;MKVVALLVLIVLAFGFSSSGQNIVAPNQFLSEVYSSAELSQLTPDRIEYLNYLTEHGWEIMDIPTEKQNTLQDYPFLYKIDRETKMALQTYLNCAGLQHFNLLTYDYVIKKERGYYKVAGCSKLLIIKSHSEITEGFNEYRKL
;
A
#
# COMPACT_ATOMS: atom_id res chain seq x y z
N MET A 1 21.06 -52.93 25.83
CA MET A 1 20.70 -52.10 24.64
C MET A 1 19.29 -51.51 24.76
N LYS A 2 18.92 -50.89 25.90
CA LYS A 2 17.61 -50.21 26.07
C LYS A 2 17.74 -48.72 26.40
N VAL A 3 18.90 -48.31 26.92
CA VAL A 3 19.18 -46.91 27.32
C VAL A 3 19.53 -46.02 26.13
N VAL A 4 20.17 -46.58 25.10
CA VAL A 4 20.58 -45.84 23.88
C VAL A 4 19.36 -45.40 23.06
N ALA A 5 18.29 -46.20 23.04
CA ALA A 5 17.06 -45.86 22.31
C ALA A 5 16.32 -44.66 22.92
N LEU A 6 16.42 -44.46 24.24
CA LEU A 6 15.76 -43.35 24.94
C LEU A 6 16.45 -42.01 24.66
N LEU A 7 17.78 -42.02 24.49
CA LEU A 7 18.60 -40.83 24.24
C LEU A 7 18.42 -40.27 22.82
N VAL A 8 18.17 -41.13 21.83
CA VAL A 8 17.89 -40.72 20.44
C VAL A 8 16.52 -40.05 20.30
N LEU A 9 15.53 -40.46 21.11
CA LEU A 9 14.18 -39.89 21.08
C LEU A 9 14.12 -38.46 21.63
N ILE A 10 14.98 -38.13 22.60
CA ILE A 10 15.02 -36.81 23.23
C ILE A 10 15.65 -35.76 22.30
N VAL A 11 16.64 -36.13 21.48
CA VAL A 11 17.30 -35.22 20.53
C VAL A 11 16.37 -34.84 19.35
N LEU A 12 15.43 -35.71 18.98
CA LEU A 12 14.42 -35.42 17.95
C LEU A 12 13.32 -34.44 18.41
N ALA A 13 13.11 -34.28 19.72
CA ALA A 13 12.09 -33.39 20.27
C ALA A 13 12.52 -31.89 20.30
N PHE A 14 13.81 -31.60 20.18
CA PHE A 14 14.33 -30.22 20.17
C PHE A 14 14.50 -29.62 18.76
N GLY A 15 14.12 -30.34 17.70
CA GLY A 15 14.42 -29.98 16.32
C GLY A 15 13.45 -29.02 15.61
N PHE A 16 12.30 -28.70 16.20
CA PHE A 16 11.26 -27.92 15.49
C PHE A 16 10.72 -26.77 16.33
N SER A 17 11.58 -25.80 16.60
CA SER A 17 11.13 -24.41 16.71
C SER A 17 11.41 -23.73 15.38
N SER A 18 10.72 -24.15 14.32
CA SER A 18 10.63 -23.31 13.12
C SER A 18 9.80 -22.11 13.54
N SER A 19 10.47 -21.04 13.97
CA SER A 19 9.90 -19.71 14.03
C SER A 19 9.32 -19.43 12.66
N GLY A 20 8.01 -19.60 12.49
CA GLY A 20 7.31 -19.20 11.29
C GLY A 20 7.54 -17.70 11.15
N GLN A 21 8.50 -17.32 10.31
CA GLN A 21 8.58 -15.94 9.84
C GLN A 21 7.23 -15.72 9.16
N ASN A 22 6.41 -14.83 9.70
CA ASN A 22 5.20 -14.38 9.02
C ASN A 22 5.65 -13.70 7.73
N ILE A 23 5.78 -14.48 6.65
CA ILE A 23 6.15 -13.97 5.33
C ILE A 23 4.88 -13.29 4.80
N VAL A 24 4.80 -11.98 4.98
CA VAL A 24 3.77 -11.16 4.33
C VAL A 24 4.15 -11.03 2.86
N ALA A 25 3.31 -11.57 1.97
CA ALA A 25 3.55 -11.48 0.54
C ALA A 25 3.17 -10.09 0.00
N PRO A 26 3.98 -9.48 -0.89
CA PRO A 26 3.62 -8.22 -1.53
C PRO A 26 2.45 -8.42 -2.50
N ASN A 27 1.52 -7.47 -2.53
CA ASN A 27 0.40 -7.49 -3.48
C ASN A 27 0.85 -7.09 -4.90
N GLN A 28 -0.08 -7.11 -5.85
CA GLN A 28 0.20 -6.76 -7.24
C GLN A 28 0.71 -5.31 -7.38
N PHE A 29 0.16 -4.37 -6.61
CA PHE A 29 0.53 -2.95 -6.70
C PHE A 29 1.98 -2.71 -6.26
N LEU A 30 2.45 -3.45 -5.26
CA LEU A 30 3.85 -3.42 -4.86
C LEU A 30 4.75 -4.04 -5.93
N SER A 31 4.32 -5.16 -6.52
CA SER A 31 5.09 -5.90 -7.52
C SER A 31 5.20 -5.16 -8.87
N GLU A 32 4.23 -4.30 -9.19
CA GLU A 32 4.29 -3.39 -10.34
C GLU A 32 5.32 -2.28 -10.16
N VAL A 33 5.64 -1.93 -8.92
CA VAL A 33 6.46 -0.77 -8.58
C VAL A 33 7.86 -1.21 -8.20
N TYR A 34 8.03 -2.24 -7.39
CA TYR A 34 9.32 -2.70 -6.88
C TYR A 34 9.76 -4.00 -7.56
N SER A 35 11.05 -4.09 -7.85
CA SER A 35 11.69 -5.35 -8.24
C SER A 35 11.69 -6.36 -7.09
N SER A 36 11.81 -7.65 -7.42
CA SER A 36 11.91 -8.72 -6.40
C SER A 36 13.08 -8.50 -5.44
N ALA A 37 14.19 -7.92 -5.93
CA ALA A 37 15.34 -7.58 -5.11
C ALA A 37 15.02 -6.49 -4.09
N GLU A 38 14.35 -5.41 -4.51
CA GLU A 38 13.90 -4.34 -3.60
C GLU A 38 12.90 -4.87 -2.57
N LEU A 39 11.93 -5.70 -3.00
CA LEU A 39 10.93 -6.29 -2.10
C LEU A 39 11.57 -7.18 -1.04
N SER A 40 12.61 -7.95 -1.39
CA SER A 40 13.32 -8.80 -0.43
C SER A 40 14.09 -8.03 0.65
N GLN A 41 14.34 -6.73 0.44
CA GLN A 41 15.01 -5.86 1.40
C GLN A 41 14.03 -5.18 2.37
N LEU A 42 12.73 -5.24 2.09
CA LEU A 42 11.70 -4.68 2.97
C LEU A 42 11.40 -5.62 4.13
N THR A 43 11.12 -5.05 5.30
CA THR A 43 10.63 -5.83 6.44
C THR A 43 9.20 -6.31 6.18
N PRO A 44 8.76 -7.45 6.78
CA PRO A 44 7.39 -7.90 6.67
C PRO A 44 6.35 -6.84 7.07
N ASP A 45 6.58 -6.13 8.18
CA ASP A 45 5.71 -5.02 8.62
C ASP A 45 5.61 -3.89 7.57
N ARG A 46 6.71 -3.63 6.84
CA ARG A 46 6.71 -2.62 5.78
C ARG A 46 5.92 -3.07 4.56
N ILE A 47 6.04 -4.35 4.18
CA ILE A 47 5.24 -4.95 3.10
C ILE A 47 3.77 -4.91 3.47
N GLU A 48 3.42 -5.30 4.69
CA GLU A 48 2.05 -5.27 5.22
C GLU A 48 1.44 -3.86 5.16
N TYR A 49 2.19 -2.85 5.64
CA TYR A 49 1.76 -1.46 5.59
C TYR A 49 1.55 -0.95 4.17
N LEU A 50 2.45 -1.29 3.24
CA LEU A 50 2.35 -0.87 1.85
C LEU A 50 1.19 -1.57 1.12
N ASN A 51 0.96 -2.86 1.38
CA ASN A 51 -0.22 -3.57 0.89
C ASN A 51 -1.50 -2.86 1.34
N TYR A 52 -1.64 -2.61 2.64
CA TYR A 52 -2.78 -1.86 3.18
C TYR A 52 -2.92 -0.48 2.53
N LEU A 53 -1.84 0.28 2.42
CA LEU A 53 -1.88 1.64 1.89
C LEU A 53 -2.33 1.68 0.42
N THR A 54 -1.90 0.72 -0.39
CA THR A 54 -2.27 0.65 -1.82
C THR A 54 -3.73 0.25 -2.04
N GLU A 55 -4.32 -0.52 -1.13
CA GLU A 55 -5.69 -1.02 -1.26
C GLU A 55 -6.73 -0.15 -0.52
N HIS A 56 -6.32 0.45 0.60
CA HIS A 56 -7.25 1.09 1.55
C HIS A 56 -6.87 2.53 1.91
N GLY A 57 -5.71 3.03 1.48
CA GLY A 57 -5.21 4.37 1.79
C GLY A 57 -5.92 5.51 1.07
N TRP A 58 -6.82 5.20 0.14
CA TRP A 58 -7.50 6.18 -0.72
C TRP A 58 -8.90 5.69 -1.10
N GLU A 59 -9.71 6.61 -1.60
CA GLU A 59 -11.04 6.34 -2.16
C GLU A 59 -11.34 7.28 -3.33
N ILE A 60 -12.32 6.90 -4.15
CA ILE A 60 -12.82 7.71 -5.27
C ILE A 60 -14.23 8.15 -4.95
N MET A 61 -14.49 9.44 -5.10
CA MET A 61 -15.80 10.03 -4.91
C MET A 61 -16.30 10.64 -6.22
N ASP A 62 -17.54 10.30 -6.59
CA ASP A 62 -18.25 10.97 -7.67
C ASP A 62 -18.74 12.35 -7.23
N ILE A 63 -18.53 13.35 -8.10
CA ILE A 63 -19.07 14.69 -7.89
C ILE A 63 -20.32 14.86 -8.75
N PRO A 64 -21.45 15.25 -8.14
CA PRO A 64 -22.66 15.61 -8.87
C PRO A 64 -22.37 16.70 -9.89
N THR A 65 -23.02 16.62 -11.06
CA THR A 65 -22.83 17.57 -12.17
C THR A 65 -22.95 19.03 -11.73
N GLU A 66 -23.90 19.32 -10.85
CA GLU A 66 -24.18 20.66 -10.29
C GLU A 66 -23.01 21.26 -9.49
N LYS A 67 -22.10 20.41 -8.98
CA LYS A 67 -20.95 20.82 -8.16
C LYS A 67 -19.62 20.71 -8.91
N GLN A 68 -19.62 20.41 -10.21
CA GLN A 68 -18.38 20.28 -10.99
C GLN A 68 -17.50 21.54 -10.98
N ASN A 69 -18.09 22.73 -10.83
CA ASN A 69 -17.31 23.97 -10.74
C ASN A 69 -16.32 23.96 -9.55
N THR A 70 -16.65 23.25 -8.47
CA THR A 70 -15.77 23.09 -7.30
C THR A 70 -14.52 22.27 -7.58
N LEU A 71 -14.48 21.51 -8.69
CA LEU A 71 -13.30 20.75 -9.10
C LEU A 71 -12.11 21.66 -9.40
N GLN A 72 -12.33 22.90 -9.85
CA GLN A 72 -11.23 23.78 -10.23
C GLN A 72 -10.28 24.06 -9.07
N ASP A 73 -10.82 24.09 -7.84
CA ASP A 73 -10.10 24.40 -6.60
C ASP A 73 -9.17 23.27 -6.16
N TYR A 74 -9.37 22.04 -6.64
CA TYR A 74 -8.55 20.90 -6.28
C TYR A 74 -7.36 20.72 -7.23
N PRO A 75 -6.17 20.38 -6.71
CA PRO A 75 -5.00 20.10 -7.53
C PRO A 75 -5.13 18.76 -8.25
N PHE A 76 -4.36 18.58 -9.32
CA PHE A 76 -4.14 17.26 -9.90
C PHE A 76 -3.15 16.45 -9.05
N LEU A 77 -3.28 15.12 -9.08
CA LEU A 77 -2.26 14.22 -8.56
C LEU A 77 -1.31 13.81 -9.68
N TYR A 78 -0.03 14.18 -9.55
CA TYR A 78 0.99 13.93 -10.55
C TYR A 78 1.71 12.61 -10.31
N LYS A 79 2.12 11.95 -11.39
CA LYS A 79 2.99 10.77 -11.33
C LYS A 79 4.38 11.18 -10.85
N ILE A 80 5.10 10.25 -10.23
CA ILE A 80 6.47 10.48 -9.78
C ILE A 80 7.46 9.61 -10.56
N ASP A 81 8.62 10.17 -10.88
CA ASP A 81 9.77 9.43 -11.37
C ASP A 81 10.44 8.69 -10.21
N ARG A 82 10.59 7.36 -10.32
CA ARG A 82 11.08 6.56 -9.20
C ARG A 82 12.57 6.73 -8.92
N GLU A 83 13.37 7.10 -9.92
CA GLU A 83 14.82 7.26 -9.77
C GLU A 83 15.16 8.62 -9.17
N THR A 84 14.58 9.68 -9.74
CA THR A 84 14.85 11.08 -9.37
C THR A 84 13.95 11.59 -8.25
N LYS A 85 12.84 10.89 -7.95
CA LYS A 85 11.80 11.33 -7.01
C LYS A 85 11.13 12.66 -7.39
N MET A 86 11.23 13.07 -8.66
CA MET A 86 10.60 14.29 -9.14
C MET A 86 9.21 14.01 -9.72
N ALA A 87 8.28 14.95 -9.54
CA ALA A 87 6.99 14.88 -10.18
C ALA A 87 7.12 15.00 -11.71
N LEU A 88 6.43 14.11 -12.42
CA LEU A 88 6.30 14.10 -13.87
C LEU A 88 5.16 15.04 -14.29
N GLN A 89 5.15 15.48 -15.55
CA GLN A 89 4.06 16.29 -16.13
C GLN A 89 2.81 15.46 -16.50
N THR A 90 2.75 14.23 -16.02
CA THR A 90 1.62 13.31 -16.24
C THR A 90 0.84 13.19 -14.94
N TYR A 91 -0.48 13.40 -15.00
CA TYR A 91 -1.38 13.32 -13.85
C TYR A 91 -2.47 12.27 -14.02
N LEU A 92 -3.15 11.95 -12.91
CA LEU A 92 -4.26 11.01 -12.91
C LEU A 92 -5.42 11.49 -13.78
N ASN A 93 -5.88 10.63 -14.68
CA ASN A 93 -7.02 10.86 -15.55
C ASN A 93 -8.06 9.73 -15.43
N CYS A 94 -9.23 9.92 -16.01
CA CYS A 94 -10.34 8.98 -15.91
C CYS A 94 -10.00 7.56 -16.41
N ALA A 95 -9.23 7.45 -17.50
CA ALA A 95 -8.82 6.17 -18.04
C ALA A 95 -7.85 5.42 -17.10
N GLY A 96 -7.02 6.17 -16.38
CA GLY A 96 -6.05 5.63 -15.42
C GLY A 96 -6.65 5.16 -14.09
N LEU A 97 -7.92 5.42 -13.81
CA LEU A 97 -8.55 5.04 -12.53
C LEU A 97 -8.66 3.53 -12.33
N GLN A 98 -8.92 2.77 -13.41
CA GLN A 98 -9.07 1.31 -13.32
C GLN A 98 -7.78 0.59 -12.93
N HIS A 99 -6.63 1.23 -13.17
CA HIS A 99 -5.30 0.72 -12.86
C HIS A 99 -4.57 1.66 -11.91
N PHE A 100 -5.31 2.34 -11.04
CA PHE A 100 -4.72 3.29 -10.11
C PHE A 100 -3.86 2.55 -9.08
N ASN A 101 -2.61 2.97 -8.98
CA ASN A 101 -1.66 2.50 -7.99
C ASN A 101 -1.03 3.72 -7.31
N LEU A 102 -1.37 3.94 -6.04
CA LEU A 102 -0.98 5.12 -5.27
C LEU A 102 0.55 5.33 -5.24
N LEU A 103 1.34 4.26 -5.27
CA LEU A 103 2.80 4.32 -5.18
C LEU A 103 3.48 4.88 -6.44
N THR A 104 2.72 5.05 -7.53
CA THR A 104 3.21 5.64 -8.79
C THR A 104 3.01 7.16 -8.86
N TYR A 105 2.47 7.76 -7.80
CA TYR A 105 2.13 9.18 -7.73
C TYR A 105 2.90 9.91 -6.63
N ASP A 106 3.06 11.21 -6.82
CA ASP A 106 3.63 12.13 -5.84
C ASP A 106 2.56 12.54 -4.83
N TYR A 107 2.42 11.74 -3.77
CA TYR A 107 1.48 11.98 -2.69
C TYR A 107 2.18 12.17 -1.35
N VAL A 108 1.51 12.89 -0.45
CA VAL A 108 1.93 13.06 0.93
C VAL A 108 0.77 12.73 1.83
N ILE A 109 0.98 11.81 2.77
CA ILE A 109 0.04 11.55 3.86
C ILE A 109 0.15 12.70 4.85
N LYS A 110 -0.94 13.44 5.02
CA LYS A 110 -1.02 14.62 5.89
C LYS A 110 -1.93 14.34 7.08
N LYS A 111 -1.96 15.28 8.02
CA LYS A 111 -2.91 15.25 9.14
C LYS A 111 -4.37 15.26 8.67
N GLU A 112 -4.66 16.00 7.60
CA GLU A 112 -5.97 16.06 6.97
C GLU A 112 -5.99 15.20 5.70
N ARG A 113 -7.20 14.88 5.20
CA ARG A 113 -7.38 14.20 3.91
C ARG A 113 -6.81 15.02 2.76
N GLY A 114 -6.16 14.34 1.81
CA GLY A 114 -5.69 14.94 0.56
C GLY A 114 -6.76 14.80 -0.53
N TYR A 115 -7.10 15.88 -1.21
CA TYR A 115 -8.13 15.89 -2.25
C TYR A 115 -7.52 16.26 -3.60
N TYR A 116 -7.76 15.43 -4.61
CA TYR A 116 -7.19 15.60 -5.94
C TYR A 116 -8.26 15.39 -7.00
N LYS A 117 -8.35 16.31 -7.96
CA LYS A 117 -9.25 16.14 -9.11
C LYS A 117 -8.69 15.12 -10.09
N VAL A 118 -9.59 14.33 -10.66
CA VAL A 118 -9.27 13.40 -11.74
C VAL A 118 -9.54 14.07 -13.08
N ALA A 119 -8.54 14.08 -13.96
CA ALA A 119 -8.71 14.72 -15.26
C ALA A 119 -9.68 13.97 -16.17
N GLY A 120 -10.54 14.73 -16.86
CA GLY A 120 -11.47 14.19 -17.86
C GLY A 120 -12.72 13.52 -17.28
N CYS A 121 -12.96 13.59 -15.97
CA CYS A 121 -14.21 13.13 -15.36
C CYS A 121 -14.56 13.91 -14.09
N SER A 122 -15.80 13.71 -13.61
CA SER A 122 -16.32 14.36 -12.40
C SER A 122 -16.04 13.53 -11.14
N LYS A 123 -14.76 13.26 -10.89
CA LYS A 123 -14.33 12.44 -9.74
C LYS A 123 -13.23 13.12 -8.94
N LEU A 124 -13.26 12.92 -7.63
CA LEU A 124 -12.16 13.21 -6.73
C LEU A 124 -11.49 11.91 -6.29
N LEU A 125 -10.16 11.93 -6.28
CA LEU A 125 -9.37 11.01 -5.49
C LEU A 125 -9.15 11.64 -4.12
N ILE A 126 -9.46 10.87 -3.09
CA ILE A 126 -9.30 11.26 -1.70
C ILE A 126 -8.25 10.33 -1.08
N ILE A 127 -7.10 10.89 -0.71
CA ILE A 127 -6.10 10.19 0.09
C ILE A 127 -6.48 10.39 1.56
N LYS A 128 -6.61 9.29 2.29
CA LYS A 128 -6.99 9.32 3.71
C LYS A 128 -5.94 10.06 4.55
N SER A 129 -6.40 10.66 5.64
CA SER A 129 -5.51 11.30 6.60
C SER A 129 -4.60 10.29 7.31
N HIS A 130 -3.55 10.78 7.96
CA HIS A 130 -2.65 9.96 8.76
C HIS A 130 -3.40 9.17 9.84
N SER A 131 -4.32 9.79 10.58
CA SER A 131 -5.09 9.12 11.64
C SER A 131 -5.95 7.99 11.07
N GLU A 132 -6.66 8.23 9.97
CA GLU A 132 -7.49 7.21 9.31
C GLU A 132 -6.66 6.03 8.78
N ILE A 133 -5.47 6.32 8.23
CA ILE A 133 -4.55 5.29 7.77
C ILE A 133 -4.03 4.47 8.96
N THR A 134 -3.63 5.12 10.05
CA THR A 134 -3.14 4.43 11.25
C THR A 134 -4.22 3.58 11.90
N GLU A 135 -5.43 4.11 12.09
CA GLU A 135 -6.56 3.39 12.67
C GLU A 135 -6.92 2.19 11.80
N GLY A 136 -7.14 2.40 10.49
CA GLY A 136 -7.50 1.32 9.60
C GLY A 136 -6.40 0.28 9.41
N PHE A 137 -5.12 0.66 9.47
CA PHE A 137 -4.02 -0.32 9.46
C PHE A 137 -4.00 -1.16 10.74
N ASN A 138 -4.21 -0.54 11.90
CA ASN A 138 -4.30 -1.27 13.17
C ASN A 138 -5.51 -2.23 13.22
N GLU A 139 -6.60 -1.89 12.53
CA GLU A 139 -7.74 -2.80 12.36
C GLU A 139 -7.43 -3.92 11.38
N TYR A 140 -6.80 -3.60 10.24
CA TYR A 140 -6.38 -4.58 9.24
C TYR A 140 -5.50 -5.69 9.82
N ARG A 141 -4.56 -5.35 10.73
CA ARG A 141 -3.68 -6.32 11.40
C ARG A 141 -4.38 -7.23 12.42
N LYS A 142 -5.63 -6.94 12.78
CA LYS A 142 -6.41 -7.76 13.72
C LYS A 142 -7.29 -8.81 13.01
N LEU A 143 -7.43 -8.70 11.69
CA LEU A 143 -8.19 -9.63 10.85
C LEU A 143 -7.37 -10.88 10.53
#